data_AF-A0A0M8XSD2-F1
#
_entry.id   AF-A0A0M8XSD2-F1
#
_cell.length_a   1.000
_cell.length_b   1.000
_cell.length_c   1.000
_cell.angle_alpha   90.00
_cell.angle_beta   90.00
_cell.angle_gamma   90.00
#
_symmetry.space_group_name_H-M   'P 1'
#
loop_
_entity.id
_entity.type
_entity.pdbx_description
1 polymer ?
#
loop_
_entity_poly.entity_id
_entity_poly.type
_entity_poly.pdbx_seq_one_letter_code
_entity_poly.pdbx_strand_id
1 'polypeptide(L)'
;MNLTERYARLHDGIGLTIQAAEDAYRLPRHLDILLKEWVNRAWENRRLSINSCDNDLDVADAVSGLTSFGSSYLELRRELFSDLHHFRVEPPWREVGGGLTVRAPLNYFRRPHTEFALRSARPAGMSVQRVWTFFVFVSARDEDDQNRTRTHEFDITEVSDHVARVPDSLNQHGDWMEQLFYGLRTLTGNHYRLRTLASEIAQDA
;
A
#
# COMPACT_ATOMS: atom_id res chain seq x y z
N MET A 1 33.15 15.42 -12.65
CA MET A 1 31.89 15.18 -11.92
C MET A 1 32.14 14.05 -10.95
N ASN A 2 32.00 14.29 -9.66
CA ASN A 2 32.26 13.28 -8.63
C ASN A 2 31.09 12.27 -8.54
N LEU A 3 31.29 11.18 -7.81
CA LEU A 3 30.30 10.11 -7.69
C LEU A 3 28.99 10.60 -7.06
N THR A 4 29.08 11.44 -6.02
CA THR A 4 27.93 12.04 -5.34
C THR A 4 27.08 12.89 -6.29
N GLU A 5 27.72 13.70 -7.15
CA GLU A 5 27.04 14.50 -8.19
C GLU A 5 26.35 13.62 -9.24
N ARG A 6 27.00 12.52 -9.66
CA ARG A 6 26.40 11.55 -10.58
C ARG A 6 25.17 10.90 -9.97
N TYR A 7 25.26 10.49 -8.70
CA TYR A 7 24.18 9.85 -7.98
C TYR A 7 23.02 10.82 -7.71
N ALA A 8 23.30 12.08 -7.36
CA ALA A 8 22.27 13.10 -7.19
C ALA A 8 21.47 13.33 -8.49
N ARG A 9 22.15 13.41 -9.65
CA ARG A 9 21.45 13.51 -10.95
C ARG A 9 20.59 12.28 -11.26
N LEU A 10 21.06 11.09 -10.89
CA LEU A 10 20.24 9.88 -11.02
C LEU A 10 19.01 9.96 -10.11
N HIS A 11 19.17 10.39 -8.86
CA HIS A 11 18.08 10.57 -7.89
C HIS A 11 17.02 11.55 -8.40
N ASP A 12 17.44 12.69 -8.95
CA ASP A 12 16.54 13.66 -9.61
C ASP A 12 15.83 13.04 -10.83
N GLY A 13 16.55 12.26 -11.64
CA GLY A 13 15.97 11.55 -12.79
C GLY A 13 14.92 10.50 -12.40
N ILE A 14 15.12 9.82 -11.27
CA ILE A 14 14.11 8.92 -10.69
C ILE A 14 12.92 9.72 -10.15
N GLY A 15 13.15 10.88 -9.53
CA GLY A 15 12.08 11.80 -9.13
C GLY A 15 11.19 12.22 -10.31
N LEU A 16 11.81 12.56 -11.45
CA LEU A 16 11.07 12.85 -12.70
C LEU A 16 10.26 11.65 -13.20
N THR A 17 10.82 10.44 -13.11
CA THR A 17 10.13 9.20 -13.49
C THR A 17 8.89 8.95 -12.63
N ILE A 18 9.01 9.15 -11.31
CA ILE A 18 7.89 9.07 -10.36
C ILE A 18 6.79 10.07 -10.75
N GLN A 19 7.16 11.32 -10.97
CA GLN A 19 6.19 12.35 -11.35
C GLN A 19 5.50 12.04 -12.68
N ALA A 20 6.25 11.61 -13.70
CA ALA A 20 5.69 11.22 -14.98
C ALA A 20 4.72 10.03 -14.86
N ALA A 21 5.01 9.05 -13.99
CA ALA A 21 4.11 7.95 -13.69
C ALA A 21 2.79 8.42 -13.07
N GLU A 22 2.87 9.36 -12.13
CA GLU A 22 1.71 9.95 -11.45
C GLU A 22 0.82 10.76 -12.40
N ASP A 23 1.44 11.49 -13.33
CA ASP A 23 0.73 12.29 -14.33
C ASP A 23 0.06 11.41 -15.39
N ALA A 24 0.73 10.36 -15.85
CA ALA A 24 0.23 9.44 -16.88
C ALA A 24 -0.83 8.46 -16.35
N TYR A 25 -0.65 7.96 -15.12
CA TYR A 25 -1.47 6.91 -14.52
C TYR A 25 -2.17 7.44 -13.26
N ARG A 26 -3.14 8.33 -13.49
CA ARG A 26 -3.89 9.00 -12.42
C ARG A 26 -4.76 8.02 -11.65
N LEU A 27 -4.60 8.00 -10.34
CA LEU A 27 -5.38 7.16 -9.43
C LEU A 27 -6.44 7.99 -8.69
N PRO A 28 -7.47 7.34 -8.12
CA PRO A 28 -8.40 7.98 -7.20
C PRO A 28 -7.65 8.67 -6.07
N ARG A 29 -8.12 9.86 -5.70
CA ARG A 29 -7.39 10.82 -4.83
C ARG A 29 -6.83 10.18 -3.56
N HIS A 30 -7.59 9.31 -2.90
CA HIS A 30 -7.19 8.73 -1.61
C HIS A 30 -6.05 7.73 -1.76
N LEU A 31 -6.13 6.86 -2.77
CA LEU A 31 -5.06 5.93 -3.11
C LEU A 31 -3.82 6.69 -3.60
N ASP A 32 -4.02 7.75 -4.39
CA ASP A 32 -2.94 8.62 -4.88
C ASP A 32 -2.17 9.29 -3.74
N ILE A 33 -2.87 9.87 -2.76
CA ILE A 33 -2.25 10.49 -1.58
C ILE A 33 -1.42 9.47 -0.79
N LEU A 34 -1.98 8.28 -0.53
CA LEU A 34 -1.30 7.24 0.23
C LEU A 34 0.00 6.77 -0.46
N LEU A 35 -0.07 6.54 -1.77
CA LEU A 35 1.07 6.11 -2.57
C LEU A 35 2.12 7.22 -2.71
N LYS A 36 1.71 8.48 -2.86
CA LYS A 36 2.61 9.65 -2.89
C LYS A 36 3.38 9.81 -1.59
N GLU A 37 2.70 9.70 -0.45
CA GLU A 37 3.35 9.78 0.87
C GLU A 37 4.39 8.66 1.04
N TRP A 38 4.08 7.45 0.57
CA TRP A 38 5.02 6.34 0.59
C TRP A 38 6.21 6.55 -0.35
N VAL A 39 5.96 6.86 -1.63
CA VAL A 39 7.01 6.94 -2.66
C VAL A 39 7.96 8.08 -2.36
N ASN A 40 7.47 9.24 -1.90
CA ASN A 40 8.30 10.38 -1.58
C ASN A 40 9.25 10.07 -0.42
N ARG A 41 8.76 9.40 0.63
CA ARG A 41 9.62 8.96 1.74
C ARG A 41 10.63 7.90 1.28
N ALA A 42 10.19 6.91 0.51
CA ALA A 42 11.07 5.84 0.05
C ALA A 42 12.16 6.37 -0.91
N TRP A 43 11.81 7.29 -1.79
CA TRP A 43 12.72 7.98 -2.70
C TRP A 43 13.72 8.86 -1.94
N GLU A 44 13.26 9.71 -1.02
CA GLU A 44 14.15 10.61 -0.28
C GLU A 44 15.11 9.85 0.65
N ASN A 45 14.65 8.75 1.26
CA ASN A 45 15.51 7.88 2.09
C ASN A 45 16.70 7.29 1.31
N ARG A 46 16.63 7.22 -0.02
CA ARG A 46 17.71 6.72 -0.89
C ARG A 46 18.70 7.79 -1.33
N ARG A 47 18.44 9.06 -1.02
CA ARG A 47 19.28 10.19 -1.44
C ARG A 47 20.73 10.07 -0.95
N LEU A 48 20.90 9.52 0.24
CA LEU A 48 22.21 9.41 0.90
C LEU A 48 22.80 7.99 0.83
N SER A 49 22.20 7.05 0.09
CA SER A 49 22.70 5.66 0.01
C SER A 49 24.12 5.58 -0.57
N ILE A 50 24.52 6.55 -1.39
CA ILE A 50 25.88 6.60 -1.94
C ILE A 50 26.96 6.88 -0.87
N ASN A 51 26.58 7.44 0.28
CA ASN A 51 27.52 7.78 1.36
C ASN A 51 27.96 6.56 2.17
N SER A 52 27.26 5.44 2.05
CA SER A 52 27.61 4.17 2.70
C SER A 52 28.28 3.17 1.76
N CYS A 53 28.72 3.62 0.57
CA CYS A 53 29.38 2.77 -0.40
C CYS A 53 30.90 2.83 -0.20
N ASP A 54 31.51 1.68 0.10
CA ASP A 54 32.95 1.57 0.34
C ASP A 54 33.71 1.04 -0.87
N ASN A 55 33.01 0.40 -1.81
CA ASN A 55 33.60 -0.19 -3.02
C ASN A 55 32.67 -0.07 -4.24
N ASP A 56 33.19 -0.43 -5.42
CA ASP A 56 32.46 -0.32 -6.69
C ASP A 56 31.20 -1.21 -6.77
N LEU A 57 31.16 -2.33 -6.05
CA LEU A 57 29.97 -3.19 -5.98
C LEU A 57 28.87 -2.50 -5.18
N ASP A 58 29.19 -1.87 -4.04
CA ASP A 58 28.21 -1.12 -3.25
C ASP A 58 27.59 0.01 -4.06
N VAL A 59 28.42 0.70 -4.86
CA VAL A 59 27.96 1.75 -5.78
C VAL A 59 27.01 1.17 -6.84
N ALA A 60 27.37 0.03 -7.44
CA ALA A 60 26.52 -0.65 -8.41
C ALA A 60 25.17 -1.06 -7.80
N ASP A 61 25.18 -1.59 -6.59
CA ASP A 61 23.98 -2.00 -5.85
C ASP A 61 23.09 -0.80 -5.49
N ALA A 62 23.67 0.30 -5.01
CA ALA A 62 22.93 1.52 -4.72
C ALA A 62 22.24 2.10 -5.97
N VAL A 63 22.95 2.14 -7.10
CA VAL A 63 22.41 2.60 -8.39
C VAL A 63 21.31 1.67 -8.90
N SER A 64 21.54 0.36 -8.84
CA SER A 64 20.56 -0.66 -9.27
C SER A 64 19.30 -0.63 -8.40
N GLY A 65 19.45 -0.46 -7.09
CA GLY A 65 18.35 -0.32 -6.14
C GLY A 65 17.52 0.94 -6.37
N LEU A 66 18.15 2.07 -6.72
CA LEU A 66 17.44 3.32 -7.01
C LEU A 66 16.71 3.28 -8.37
N THR A 67 17.33 2.70 -9.39
CA THR A 67 16.71 2.55 -10.72
C THR A 67 15.55 1.56 -10.71
N SER A 68 15.72 0.40 -10.10
CA SER A 68 14.65 -0.60 -9.94
C SER A 68 13.47 -0.07 -9.12
N PHE A 69 13.72 0.79 -8.12
CA PHE A 69 12.66 1.45 -7.37
C PHE A 69 11.78 2.33 -8.27
N GLY A 70 12.39 3.16 -9.12
CA GLY A 70 11.65 4.00 -10.07
C GLY A 70 10.83 3.18 -11.07
N SER A 71 11.42 2.13 -11.65
CA SER A 71 10.69 1.28 -12.61
C SER A 71 9.55 0.51 -11.93
N SER A 72 9.77 -0.01 -10.72
CA SER A 72 8.75 -0.76 -9.97
C SER A 72 7.56 0.11 -9.62
N TYR A 73 7.78 1.37 -9.24
CA TYR A 73 6.70 2.31 -8.96
C TYR A 73 5.90 2.67 -10.23
N LEU A 74 6.58 2.89 -11.35
CA LEU A 74 5.92 3.12 -12.65
C LEU A 74 5.02 1.94 -13.04
N GLU A 75 5.54 0.72 -12.92
CA GLU A 75 4.79 -0.50 -13.21
C GLU A 75 3.59 -0.67 -12.28
N LEU A 76 3.77 -0.46 -10.97
CA LEU A 76 2.67 -0.47 -10.00
C LEU A 76 1.57 0.53 -10.37
N ARG A 77 1.95 1.76 -10.73
CA ARG A 77 1.02 2.81 -11.15
C ARG A 77 0.22 2.40 -12.40
N ARG A 78 0.92 1.89 -13.42
CA ARG A 78 0.30 1.41 -14.66
C ARG A 78 -0.68 0.28 -14.38
N GLU A 79 -0.31 -0.67 -13.53
CA GLU A 79 -1.12 -1.81 -13.17
C GLU A 79 -2.38 -1.40 -12.40
N LEU A 80 -2.25 -0.53 -11.38
CA LEU A 80 -3.41 -0.02 -10.63
C LEU A 80 -4.34 0.80 -11.52
N PHE A 81 -3.80 1.63 -12.40
CA PHE A 81 -4.59 2.35 -13.38
C PHE A 81 -5.34 1.39 -14.31
N SER A 82 -4.66 0.32 -14.75
CA SER A 82 -5.29 -0.70 -15.57
C SER A 82 -6.40 -1.44 -14.83
N ASP A 83 -6.21 -1.78 -13.56
CA ASP A 83 -7.23 -2.47 -12.74
C ASP A 83 -8.51 -1.64 -12.60
N LEU A 84 -8.37 -0.31 -12.59
CA LEU A 84 -9.49 0.63 -12.50
C LEU A 84 -10.25 0.84 -13.81
N HIS A 85 -9.57 0.70 -14.95
CA HIS A 85 -10.09 1.14 -16.25
C HIS A 85 -10.26 0.04 -17.30
N HIS A 86 -9.64 -1.14 -17.13
CA HIS A 86 -9.69 -2.22 -18.10
C HIS A 86 -10.46 -3.43 -17.54
N PHE A 87 -11.41 -3.95 -18.33
CA PHE A 87 -12.10 -5.20 -18.02
C PHE A 87 -11.12 -6.38 -18.10
N ARG A 88 -10.80 -6.97 -16.95
CA ARG A 88 -9.89 -8.12 -16.79
C ARG A 88 -10.39 -9.05 -15.69
N VAL A 89 -9.68 -10.15 -15.48
CA VAL A 89 -9.84 -10.98 -14.27
C VAL A 89 -9.73 -10.08 -13.03
N GLU A 90 -10.47 -10.43 -11.99
CA GLU A 90 -10.54 -9.67 -10.76
C GLU A 90 -9.15 -9.29 -10.22
N PRO A 91 -8.85 -8.00 -10.04
CA PRO A 91 -7.49 -7.54 -9.81
C PRO A 91 -6.98 -7.95 -8.43
N PRO A 92 -5.71 -8.38 -8.32
CA PRO A 92 -5.15 -8.88 -7.08
C PRO A 92 -4.81 -7.73 -6.11
N TRP A 93 -4.54 -8.09 -4.86
CA TRP A 93 -3.78 -7.23 -3.96
C TRP A 93 -2.33 -7.10 -4.46
N ARG A 94 -1.80 -5.88 -4.42
CA ARG A 94 -0.45 -5.57 -4.92
C ARG A 94 0.41 -5.05 -3.79
N GLU A 95 1.61 -5.61 -3.66
CA GLU A 95 2.62 -5.11 -2.74
C GLU A 95 3.26 -3.84 -3.30
N VAL A 96 3.31 -2.80 -2.48
CA VAL A 96 3.98 -1.52 -2.79
C VAL A 96 5.39 -1.53 -2.21
N GLY A 97 5.54 -2.13 -1.03
CA GLY A 97 6.79 -2.22 -0.27
C GLY A 97 6.73 -1.43 1.03
N GLY A 98 7.71 -1.63 1.92
CA GLY A 98 7.77 -0.91 3.20
C GLY A 98 6.58 -1.19 4.14
N GLY A 99 5.89 -2.32 3.97
CA GLY A 99 4.73 -2.69 4.76
C GLY A 99 3.39 -2.19 4.20
N LEU A 100 3.32 -1.76 2.93
CA LEU A 100 2.09 -1.30 2.29
C LEU A 100 1.67 -2.25 1.15
N THR A 101 0.39 -2.63 1.16
CA THR A 101 -0.29 -3.31 0.05
C THR A 101 -1.59 -2.59 -0.30
N VAL A 102 -1.98 -2.61 -1.56
CA VAL A 102 -3.17 -1.91 -2.05
C VAL A 102 -3.95 -2.76 -3.05
N ARG A 103 -5.25 -2.47 -3.19
CA ARG A 103 -6.13 -3.08 -4.18
C ARG A 103 -7.12 -2.06 -4.71
N ALA A 104 -7.23 -1.97 -6.04
CA ALA A 104 -8.11 -1.05 -6.75
C ALA A 104 -9.02 -1.85 -7.71
N PRO A 105 -10.15 -2.40 -7.23
CA PRO A 105 -11.02 -3.23 -8.05
C PRO A 105 -11.73 -2.42 -9.13
N LEU A 106 -12.08 -3.06 -10.24
CA LEU A 106 -12.75 -2.43 -11.37
C LEU A 106 -14.00 -1.66 -10.94
N ASN A 107 -14.17 -0.45 -11.49
CA ASN A 107 -15.35 0.36 -11.24
C ASN A 107 -16.57 -0.17 -12.02
N TYR A 108 -17.53 -0.77 -11.32
CA TYR A 108 -18.79 -1.22 -11.90
C TYR A 108 -19.85 -0.11 -11.81
N PHE A 109 -20.51 0.20 -12.94
CA PHE A 109 -21.50 1.28 -13.10
C PHE A 109 -22.70 1.29 -12.13
N ARG A 110 -22.84 0.29 -11.25
CA ARG A 110 -23.97 0.16 -10.31
C ARG A 110 -23.56 -0.14 -8.86
N ARG A 111 -22.27 -0.14 -8.54
CA ARG A 111 -21.80 -0.36 -7.18
C ARG A 111 -20.91 0.80 -6.76
N PRO A 112 -20.93 1.20 -5.48
CA PRO A 112 -19.91 2.10 -4.94
C PRO A 112 -18.53 1.55 -5.28
N HIS A 113 -17.70 2.39 -5.87
CA HIS A 113 -16.33 2.03 -6.15
C HIS A 113 -15.58 1.93 -4.83
N THR A 114 -14.95 0.80 -4.55
CA THR A 114 -14.33 0.56 -3.25
C THR A 114 -12.86 0.19 -3.42
N GLU A 115 -11.96 1.05 -2.99
CA GLU A 115 -10.52 0.77 -2.97
C GLU A 115 -10.07 0.35 -1.56
N PHE A 116 -9.03 -0.48 -1.51
CA PHE A 116 -8.50 -1.01 -0.25
C PHE A 116 -7.01 -0.74 -0.11
N ALA A 117 -6.56 -0.45 1.10
CA ALA A 117 -5.15 -0.42 1.44
C ALA A 117 -4.90 -1.04 2.81
N LEU A 118 -3.76 -1.69 2.98
CA LEU A 118 -3.33 -2.24 4.25
C LEU A 118 -1.89 -1.80 4.49
N ARG A 119 -1.68 -1.13 5.62
CA ARG A 119 -0.37 -0.58 6.01
C ARG A 119 0.04 -1.16 7.35
N SER A 120 1.22 -1.78 7.40
CA SER A 120 1.86 -2.12 8.67
C SER A 120 2.30 -0.83 9.37
N ALA A 121 1.84 -0.65 10.60
CA ALA A 121 2.47 0.26 11.52
C ALA A 121 3.75 -0.44 12.00
N ARG A 122 4.93 0.04 11.58
CA ARG A 122 6.18 -0.50 12.11
C ARG A 122 6.14 -0.37 13.64
N PRO A 123 6.46 -1.43 14.41
CA PRO A 123 6.74 -1.24 15.82
C PRO A 123 8.04 -0.45 15.93
N ALA A 124 7.95 0.80 16.36
CA ALA A 124 9.11 1.53 16.83
C ALA A 124 9.60 0.86 18.12
N GLY A 125 10.56 -0.05 17.98
CA GLY A 125 11.54 -0.38 19.01
C GLY A 125 11.10 -1.14 20.27
N MET A 126 9.81 -1.32 20.61
CA MET A 126 9.46 -1.93 21.91
C MET A 126 8.18 -2.77 22.00
N SER A 127 7.35 -2.92 20.96
CA SER A 127 6.17 -3.81 21.01
C SER A 127 6.38 -5.10 20.25
N VAL A 128 6.18 -6.24 20.92
CA VAL A 128 6.15 -7.59 20.32
C VAL A 128 4.95 -7.74 19.35
N GLN A 129 3.96 -6.87 19.48
CA GLN A 129 2.70 -6.94 18.74
C GLN A 129 2.79 -6.19 17.41
N ARG A 130 2.51 -6.89 16.29
CA ARG A 130 2.34 -6.24 14.98
C ARG A 130 0.99 -5.56 14.91
N VAL A 131 0.98 -4.36 14.35
CA VAL A 131 -0.23 -3.56 14.15
C VAL A 131 -0.31 -3.18 12.67
N TRP A 132 -1.50 -3.25 12.11
CA TRP A 132 -1.81 -2.79 10.76
C TRP A 132 -2.99 -1.84 10.80
N THR A 133 -3.00 -0.89 9.88
CA THR A 133 -4.17 -0.05 9.60
C THR A 133 -4.74 -0.47 8.26
N PHE A 134 -5.99 -0.89 8.26
CA PHE A 134 -6.77 -1.25 7.07
C PHE A 134 -7.65 -0.08 6.67
N PHE A 135 -7.47 0.39 5.44
CA PHE A 135 -8.22 1.50 4.86
C PHE A 135 -9.20 0.96 3.83
N VAL A 136 -10.45 1.41 3.92
CA VAL A 136 -11.47 1.20 2.90
C VAL A 136 -11.96 2.55 2.41
N PHE A 137 -11.79 2.80 1.12
CA PHE A 137 -12.23 4.02 0.47
C PHE A 137 -13.48 3.69 -0.34
N VAL A 138 -14.63 4.24 0.02
CA VAL A 138 -15.90 3.98 -0.66
C VAL A 138 -16.32 5.25 -1.39
N SER A 139 -16.23 5.22 -2.70
CA SER A 139 -16.61 6.31 -3.60
C SER A 139 -17.99 6.04 -4.21
N ALA A 140 -18.95 6.93 -3.94
CA ALA A 140 -20.29 6.88 -4.50
C ALA A 140 -20.71 8.25 -5.04
N ARG A 141 -21.57 8.25 -6.06
CA ARG A 141 -22.25 9.46 -6.50
C ARG A 141 -23.30 9.86 -5.47
N ASP A 142 -23.27 11.11 -5.04
CA ASP A 142 -24.35 11.69 -4.24
C ASP A 142 -25.51 12.18 -5.12
N GLU A 143 -26.54 12.73 -4.48
CA GLU A 143 -27.73 13.27 -5.16
C GLU A 143 -27.42 14.47 -6.07
N ASP A 144 -26.29 15.16 -5.84
CA ASP A 144 -25.81 16.29 -6.64
C ASP A 144 -24.87 15.83 -7.79
N ASP A 145 -24.81 14.52 -8.07
CA ASP A 145 -23.89 13.87 -9.00
C ASP A 145 -22.40 14.15 -8.71
N GLN A 146 -22.08 14.50 -7.46
CA GLN A 146 -20.71 14.65 -6.99
C GLN A 146 -20.22 13.32 -6.43
N ASN A 147 -19.04 12.88 -6.88
CA ASN A 147 -18.38 11.73 -6.27
C ASN A 147 -17.89 12.10 -4.87
N ARG A 148 -18.55 11.57 -3.84
CA ARG A 148 -18.08 11.64 -2.46
C ARG A 148 -17.41 10.32 -2.09
N THR A 149 -16.21 10.43 -1.55
CA THR A 149 -15.49 9.27 -1.01
C THR A 149 -15.52 9.32 0.51
N ARG A 150 -15.94 8.21 1.13
CA ARG A 150 -15.85 7.99 2.57
C ARG A 150 -14.65 7.08 2.86
N THR A 151 -13.81 7.49 3.79
CA THR A 151 -12.69 6.68 4.28
C THR A 151 -13.09 6.01 5.58
N HIS A 152 -12.90 4.70 5.65
CA HIS A 152 -13.01 3.90 6.87
C HIS A 152 -11.62 3.37 7.23
N GLU A 153 -11.22 3.56 8.48
CA GLU A 153 -9.93 3.11 9.01
C GLU A 153 -10.17 2.12 10.14
N PHE A 154 -9.48 0.99 10.08
CA PHE A 154 -9.58 -0.08 11.07
C PHE A 154 -8.19 -0.46 11.55
N ASP A 155 -7.98 -0.40 12.86
CA ASP A 155 -6.76 -0.91 13.49
C ASP A 155 -6.87 -2.41 13.71
N ILE A 156 -5.90 -3.13 13.19
CA ILE A 156 -5.80 -4.59 13.20
C ILE A 156 -4.56 -4.96 14.00
N THR A 157 -4.71 -5.85 14.98
CA THR A 157 -3.63 -6.17 15.90
C THR A 157 -3.36 -7.67 15.91
N GLU A 158 -2.11 -8.08 15.71
CA GLU A 158 -1.70 -9.48 15.85
C GLU A 158 -1.83 -9.89 17.33
N VAL A 159 -2.60 -10.93 17.64
CA VAL A 159 -2.76 -11.42 19.02
C VAL A 159 -1.83 -12.61 19.29
N SER A 160 -1.64 -13.45 18.29
CA SER A 160 -0.68 -14.56 18.30
C SER A 160 -0.20 -14.80 16.87
N ASP A 161 0.81 -15.65 16.71
CA ASP A 161 1.22 -16.12 15.39
C ASP A 161 -0.02 -16.62 14.64
N HIS A 162 -0.30 -16.00 13.49
CA HIS A 162 -1.43 -16.31 12.61
C HIS A 162 -2.84 -15.96 13.15
N VAL A 163 -2.97 -15.14 14.21
CA VAL A 163 -4.28 -14.63 14.66
C VAL A 163 -4.24 -13.11 14.72
N ALA A 164 -5.19 -12.48 14.04
CA ALA A 164 -5.36 -11.03 14.06
C ALA A 164 -6.71 -10.67 14.67
N ARG A 165 -6.68 -9.73 15.62
CA ARG A 165 -7.87 -9.10 16.18
C ARG A 165 -8.32 -7.98 15.26
N VAL A 166 -9.62 -7.98 14.97
CA VAL A 166 -10.28 -6.98 14.13
C VAL A 166 -11.45 -6.34 14.90
N PRO A 167 -11.79 -5.07 14.65
CA PRO A 167 -12.93 -4.41 15.29
C PRO A 167 -14.27 -5.07 14.93
N ASP A 168 -15.21 -5.13 15.88
CA ASP A 168 -16.56 -5.69 15.64
C ASP A 168 -17.34 -4.94 14.55
N SER A 169 -17.04 -3.66 14.32
CA SER A 169 -17.64 -2.86 13.24
C SER A 169 -17.28 -3.42 11.84
N LEU A 170 -16.12 -4.06 11.69
CA LEU A 170 -15.71 -4.65 10.41
C LEU A 170 -16.53 -5.90 10.06
N ASN A 171 -17.01 -6.65 11.06
CA ASN A 171 -17.87 -7.82 10.85
C ASN A 171 -19.22 -7.48 10.19
N GLN A 172 -19.65 -6.21 10.25
CA GLN A 172 -20.86 -5.75 9.57
C GLN A 172 -20.69 -5.68 8.04
N HIS A 173 -19.44 -5.75 7.56
CA HIS A 173 -19.04 -5.67 6.15
C HIS A 173 -18.29 -6.95 5.75
N GLY A 174 -19.03 -8.03 5.49
CA GLY A 174 -18.45 -9.36 5.22
C GLY A 174 -17.49 -9.40 4.03
N ASP A 175 -17.72 -8.57 3.01
CA ASP A 175 -16.82 -8.38 1.87
C ASP A 175 -15.51 -7.69 2.29
N TRP A 176 -15.55 -6.69 3.17
CA TRP A 176 -14.35 -6.01 3.65
C TRP A 176 -13.48 -6.91 4.54
N MET A 177 -14.11 -7.79 5.32
CA MET A 177 -13.41 -8.83 6.09
C MET A 177 -12.62 -9.78 5.18
N GLU A 178 -13.23 -10.23 4.08
CA GLU A 178 -12.55 -11.06 3.09
C GLU A 178 -11.38 -10.29 2.43
N GLN A 179 -11.58 -9.00 2.13
CA GLN A 179 -10.51 -8.16 1.59
C GLN A 179 -9.34 -7.98 2.56
N LEU A 180 -9.61 -7.76 3.84
CA LEU A 180 -8.59 -7.71 4.87
C LEU A 180 -7.78 -9.00 4.93
N PHE A 181 -8.45 -10.16 4.86
CA PHE A 181 -7.78 -11.46 4.85
C PHE A 181 -6.79 -11.57 3.67
N TYR A 182 -7.21 -11.24 2.45
CA TYR A 182 -6.32 -11.29 1.28
C TYR A 182 -5.21 -10.23 1.34
N GLY A 183 -5.50 -9.04 1.88
CA GLY A 183 -4.51 -8.00 2.12
C GLY A 183 -3.41 -8.48 3.08
N LEU A 184 -3.79 -9.05 4.23
CA LEU A 184 -2.85 -9.62 5.20
C LEU A 184 -2.02 -10.75 4.60
N ARG A 185 -2.64 -11.65 3.83
CA ARG A 185 -1.93 -12.73 3.14
C ARG A 185 -0.89 -12.20 2.17
N THR A 186 -1.24 -11.16 1.41
CA THR A 186 -0.31 -10.53 0.45
C THR A 186 0.83 -9.83 1.19
N LEU A 187 0.53 -9.12 2.27
CA LEU A 187 1.52 -8.32 3.01
C LEU A 187 2.50 -9.17 3.85
N THR A 188 2.03 -10.29 4.39
CA THR A 188 2.80 -11.08 5.38
C THR A 188 3.25 -12.44 4.85
N GLY A 189 2.68 -12.91 3.72
CA GLY A 189 2.82 -14.28 3.23
C GLY A 189 2.08 -15.33 4.07
N ASN A 190 1.48 -14.94 5.20
CA ASN A 190 0.88 -15.85 6.17
C ASN A 190 -0.65 -15.88 6.07
N HIS A 191 -1.24 -17.01 6.46
CA HIS A 191 -2.68 -17.12 6.62
C HIS A 191 -3.06 -16.69 8.04
N TYR A 192 -3.89 -15.66 8.16
CA TYR A 192 -4.38 -15.17 9.45
C TYR A 192 -5.81 -15.61 9.69
N ARG A 193 -6.09 -16.07 10.91
CA ARG A 193 -7.45 -16.19 11.43
C ARG A 193 -7.86 -14.84 12.00
N LEU A 194 -8.92 -14.26 11.45
CA LEU A 194 -9.50 -13.01 11.94
C LEU A 194 -10.47 -13.30 13.09
N ARG A 195 -10.32 -12.58 14.20
CA ARG A 195 -11.19 -12.69 15.39
C ARG A 195 -11.64 -11.30 15.82
N THR A 196 -12.87 -11.20 16.32
CA THR A 196 -13.31 -9.98 16.99
C THR A 196 -13.32 -10.14 18.50
N LEU A 197 -13.39 -9.02 19.22
CA LEU A 197 -13.46 -9.03 20.67
C LEU A 197 -14.67 -9.85 21.18
N ALA A 198 -15.83 -9.71 20.53
CA ALA A 198 -17.01 -10.51 20.87
C ALA A 198 -16.77 -12.02 20.73
N SER A 199 -16.00 -12.43 19.71
CA SER A 199 -15.66 -13.85 19.51
C SER A 199 -14.63 -14.39 20.51
N GLU A 200 -13.77 -13.53 21.05
CA GLU A 200 -12.83 -13.89 22.10
C GLU A 200 -13.57 -14.12 23.42
N ILE A 201 -14.43 -13.18 23.81
CA ILE A 201 -15.23 -13.28 25.05
C ILE A 201 -16.11 -14.53 25.06
N ALA A 202 -16.69 -14.90 23.91
CA ALA A 202 -17.54 -16.08 23.78
C ALA A 202 -16.79 -17.42 23.81
N GLN A 203 -15.47 -17.44 23.57
CA GLN A 203 -14.66 -18.66 23.64
C GLN A 203 -14.11 -18.91 25.06
N ASP A 204 -13.98 -17.86 25.86
CA ASP A 204 -13.45 -17.92 27.23
C ASP A 204 -14.54 -18.10 28.31
N ALA A 205 -15.82 -18.15 27.91
CA ALA A 205 -17.00 -18.34 28.78
C ALA A 205 -17.56 -19.77 28.68
#